data_AF-K6FEN4-F1
#
_entry.id   AF-K6FEN4-F1
#
_cell.length_a   1.000
_cell.length_b   1.000
_cell.length_c   1.000
_cell.angle_alpha   90.00
_cell.angle_beta   90.00
_cell.angle_gamma   90.00
#
_symmetry.space_group_name_H-M   'P 1'
#
loop_
_entity.id
_entity.type
_entity.pdbx_description
1 polymer ?
#
loop_
_entity_poly.entity_id
_entity_poly.type
_entity_poly.pdbx_seq_one_letter_code
_entity_poly.pdbx_strand_id
1 'polypeptide(L)'
;MLGEGDSAELLQAVRAHGNLIEHAPLALILLGLIEMQGAEAWVLHLLGSLFFLFRILHAYGLSISRESTPYRVVGALGSWLLMLAMSFFGIFSYLT
;
A
#
# COMPACT_ATOMS: atom_id res chain seq x y z
N MET A 1 25.01 -2.61 19.88
CA MET A 1 24.43 -3.55 18.90
C MET A 1 23.18 -2.90 18.35
N LEU A 2 23.09 -2.69 17.04
CA LEU A 2 21.88 -2.19 16.37
C LEU A 2 21.15 -3.41 15.80
N GLY A 3 19.87 -3.59 16.13
CA GLY A 3 19.07 -4.74 15.67
C GLY A 3 17.98 -5.14 16.67
N GLU A 4 17.12 -6.07 16.27
CA GLU A 4 15.95 -6.54 17.03
C GLU A 4 16.28 -7.49 18.21
N GLY A 5 17.53 -7.98 18.30
CA GLY A 5 17.90 -9.03 19.25
C GLY A 5 17.07 -10.31 19.03
N ASP A 6 16.55 -10.91 20.10
CA ASP A 6 15.63 -12.06 20.02
C ASP A 6 14.14 -11.67 20.07
N SER A 7 13.81 -10.38 19.91
CA SER A 7 12.42 -9.91 19.95
C SER A 7 11.70 -10.15 18.62
N ALA A 8 10.92 -11.22 18.58
CA ALA A 8 10.09 -11.54 17.42
C ALA A 8 9.00 -10.49 17.14
N GLU A 9 8.55 -9.74 18.14
CA GLU A 9 7.60 -8.63 17.99
C GLU A 9 8.25 -7.43 17.31
N LEU A 10 9.47 -7.09 17.72
CA LEU A 10 10.24 -6.01 17.11
C LEU A 10 10.58 -6.34 15.66
N LEU A 11 10.97 -7.59 15.37
CA LEU A 11 11.17 -8.06 13.99
C LEU A 11 9.92 -7.87 13.13
N GLN A 12 8.74 -8.22 13.69
CA GLN A 12 7.48 -8.06 12.99
C GLN A 12 7.15 -6.59 12.71
N ALA A 13 7.36 -5.71 13.67
CA ALA A 13 7.17 -4.27 13.51
C ALA A 13 8.11 -3.66 12.46
N VAL A 14 9.39 -4.05 12.47
CA VAL A 14 10.38 -3.63 11.46
C VAL A 14 9.95 -4.06 10.07
N ARG A 15 9.49 -5.31 9.89
CA ARG A 15 8.98 -5.80 8.61
C ARG A 15 7.71 -5.08 8.16
N ALA A 16 6.80 -4.80 9.09
CA ALA A 16 5.58 -4.03 8.81
C ALA A 16 5.91 -2.64 8.27
N HIS A 17 6.86 -1.97 8.94
CA HIS A 17 7.30 -0.63 8.57
C HIS A 17 8.07 -0.62 7.25
N GLY A 18 8.99 -1.57 7.05
CA GLY A 18 9.71 -1.75 5.78
C GLY A 18 8.76 -1.93 4.61
N ASN A 19 7.76 -2.82 4.74
CA ASN A 19 6.77 -3.03 3.68
C ASN A 19 5.92 -1.77 3.39
N LEU A 20 5.66 -0.95 4.41
CA LEU A 20 4.95 0.32 4.20
C LEU A 20 5.82 1.31 3.42
N ILE A 21 7.11 1.44 3.77
CA ILE A 21 8.05 2.33 3.08
C ILE A 21 8.29 1.91 1.62
N GLU A 22 8.20 0.61 1.31
CA GLU A 22 8.35 0.13 -0.07
C GLU A 22 7.16 0.49 -0.97
N HIS A 23 5.95 0.56 -0.41
CA HIS A 23 4.72 0.68 -1.21
C HIS A 23 4.02 2.03 -1.10
N ALA A 24 3.97 2.64 0.08
CA ALA A 24 3.23 3.88 0.29
C ALA A 24 3.81 5.07 -0.50
N PRO A 25 5.13 5.32 -0.54
CA PRO A 25 5.69 6.40 -1.34
C PRO A 25 5.37 6.25 -2.83
N LEU A 26 5.49 5.03 -3.37
CA LEU A 26 5.17 4.76 -4.77
C LEU A 26 3.69 5.02 -5.08
N ALA A 27 2.79 4.55 -4.22
CA ALA A 27 1.35 4.78 -4.38
C ALA A 27 1.00 6.27 -4.33
N LEU A 28 1.61 7.04 -3.42
CA LEU A 28 1.39 8.49 -3.32
C LEU A 28 1.95 9.24 -4.53
N ILE A 29 3.11 8.82 -5.07
CA ILE A 29 3.66 9.39 -6.31
C ILE A 29 2.71 9.11 -7.48
N LEU A 30 2.21 7.88 -7.62
CA LEU A 30 1.24 7.54 -8.67
C LEU A 30 -0.04 8.39 -8.55
N LEU A 31 -0.55 8.58 -7.34
CA LEU A 31 -1.73 9.40 -7.10
C LEU A 31 -1.47 10.88 -7.47
N GLY A 32 -0.31 11.42 -7.09
CA GLY A 32 0.09 12.78 -7.47
C GLY A 32 0.28 12.95 -8.98
N LEU A 33 0.84 11.96 -9.67
CA LEU A 33 0.94 11.98 -11.14
C LEU A 33 -0.43 11.97 -11.81
N ILE A 34 -1.41 11.24 -11.25
CA ILE A 34 -2.79 11.24 -11.74
C ILE A 34 -3.47 12.59 -11.48
N GLU A 35 -3.25 13.20 -10.32
CA GLU A 35 -3.74 14.54 -9.98
C GLU A 35 -3.18 15.61 -10.92
N MET A 36 -1.88 15.56 -11.23
CA MET A 36 -1.22 16.49 -12.16
C MET A 36 -1.77 16.42 -13.60
N GLN A 37 -2.39 15.30 -13.98
CA GLN A 37 -3.07 15.14 -15.26
C GLN A 37 -4.49 15.72 -15.28
N GLY A 38 -4.97 16.27 -14.16
CA GLY A 38 -6.30 16.87 -14.07
C GLY A 38 -7.43 15.88 -13.80
N ALA A 39 -7.13 14.71 -13.24
CA ALA A 39 -8.16 13.74 -12.84
C ALA A 39 -9.15 14.34 -11.83
N GLU A 40 -10.42 13.95 -11.93
CA GLU A 40 -11.46 14.45 -11.04
C GLU A 40 -11.20 14.05 -9.57
N ALA A 41 -11.53 14.96 -8.64
CA ALA A 41 -11.23 14.79 -7.22
C ALA A 41 -11.81 13.50 -6.61
N TRP A 42 -12.99 13.06 -7.07
CA TRP A 42 -13.59 11.83 -6.55
C TRP A 42 -12.78 10.57 -6.92
N VAL A 43 -12.13 10.56 -8.10
CA VAL A 43 -11.25 9.46 -8.53
C VAL A 43 -10.04 9.38 -7.61
N LEU A 44 -9.42 10.52 -7.31
CA LEU A 44 -8.28 10.62 -6.40
C LEU A 44 -8.64 10.14 -4.99
N HIS A 45 -9.78 10.60 -4.46
CA HIS A 45 -10.25 10.17 -3.14
C HIS A 45 -10.60 8.67 -3.10
N LEU A 46 -11.19 8.12 -4.16
CA LEU A 46 -11.50 6.70 -4.23
C LEU A 46 -10.22 5.85 -4.23
N LEU A 47 -9.26 6.17 -5.11
CA LEU A 47 -7.98 5.45 -5.21
C LEU A 47 -7.17 5.55 -3.91
N GLY A 48 -7.03 6.76 -3.36
CA GLY A 48 -6.30 6.98 -2.11
C GLY A 48 -6.95 6.27 -0.91
N SER A 49 -8.28 6.34 -0.80
CA SER A 49 -9.02 5.69 0.30
C SER A 49 -8.96 4.17 0.21
N LEU A 50 -9.04 3.61 -1.00
CA LEU A 50 -8.94 2.17 -1.20
C LEU A 50 -7.52 1.66 -0.89
N PHE A 51 -6.48 2.40 -1.30
CA PHE A 51 -5.11 2.08 -0.93
C PHE A 51 -4.91 2.10 0.58
N PHE A 52 -5.40 3.16 1.24
CA PHE A 52 -5.36 3.27 2.70
C PHE A 52 -6.05 2.10 3.41
N LEU A 53 -7.23 1.69 2.93
CA LEU A 53 -7.95 0.54 3.46
C LEU A 53 -7.15 -0.77 3.33
N PHE A 54 -6.55 -1.03 2.18
CA PHE A 54 -5.70 -2.22 2.00
C PHE A 54 -4.48 -2.21 2.92
N ARG A 55 -3.89 -1.04 3.20
CA ARG A 55 -2.79 -0.92 4.17
C ARG A 55 -3.23 -1.21 5.59
N ILE A 56 -4.42 -0.75 6.00
CA ILE A 56 -5.00 -1.10 7.30
C ILE A 56 -5.22 -2.60 7.40
N LEU A 57 -5.84 -3.22 6.37
CA LEU A 57 -6.09 -4.66 6.35
C LEU A 57 -4.78 -5.48 6.43
N HIS A 58 -3.74 -5.03 5.72
CA HIS A 58 -2.44 -5.69 5.77
C HIS A 58 -1.79 -5.58 7.16
N ALA A 59 -1.78 -4.38 7.75
CA ALA A 59 -1.22 -4.15 9.07
C ALA A 59 -1.98 -4.91 10.16
N TYR A 60 -3.31 -4.92 10.09
CA TYR A 60 -4.16 -5.70 10.96
C TYR A 60 -3.92 -7.21 10.81
N GLY A 61 -3.84 -7.70 9.57
CA GLY A 61 -3.54 -9.10 9.30
C GLY A 61 -2.18 -9.56 9.83
N LEU A 62 -1.23 -8.64 9.95
CA LEU A 62 0.07 -8.87 10.56
C LEU A 62 0.01 -8.81 12.10
N SER A 63 -0.79 -7.92 12.69
CA SER A 63 -0.86 -7.77 14.15
C SER A 63 -1.57 -8.92 14.85
N ILE A 64 -2.52 -9.59 14.19
CA ILE A 64 -3.32 -10.66 14.80
C ILE A 64 -2.65 -12.05 14.77
N SER A 65 -1.71 -12.28 13.85
CA SER A 65 -1.01 -13.58 13.74
C SER A 65 0.32 -13.43 13.02
N ARG A 66 1.28 -14.28 13.41
CA ARG A 66 2.56 -14.43 12.70
C ARG A 66 2.42 -15.24 11.41
N GLU A 67 1.37 -16.06 11.32
CA GLU A 67 1.04 -16.84 10.13
C GLU A 67 0.29 -16.01 9.09
N SER A 68 0.12 -16.56 7.89
CA SER A 68 -0.61 -15.87 6.82
C SER A 68 -2.10 -15.82 7.13
N THR A 69 -2.63 -14.62 7.36
CA THR A 69 -4.07 -14.40 7.53
C THR A 69 -4.71 -13.93 6.23
N PRO A 70 -6.01 -14.20 6.00
CA PRO A 70 -6.71 -13.68 4.84
C PRO A 70 -6.60 -12.16 4.71
N TYR A 71 -6.65 -11.42 5.82
CA TYR A 71 -6.50 -9.97 5.85
C TYR A 71 -5.12 -9.50 5.37
N ARG A 72 -4.05 -10.21 5.76
CA ARG A 72 -2.69 -9.93 5.30
C ARG A 72 -2.56 -10.11 3.79
N VAL A 73 -3.15 -11.20 3.26
CA VAL A 73 -3.12 -11.53 1.82
C VAL A 73 -3.95 -10.52 1.02
N VAL A 74 -5.19 -10.26 1.43
CA VAL A 74 -6.07 -9.28 0.77
C VAL A 74 -5.46 -7.88 0.81
N GLY A 75 -4.89 -7.46 1.94
CA GLY A 75 -4.22 -6.18 2.05
C GLY A 75 -2.97 -6.06 1.17
N ALA A 76 -2.18 -7.14 1.06
CA ALA A 76 -0.99 -7.14 0.19
C ALA A 76 -1.36 -7.13 -1.29
N LEU A 77 -2.17 -8.11 -1.74
CA LEU A 77 -2.57 -8.24 -3.14
C LEU A 77 -3.43 -7.06 -3.59
N GLY A 78 -4.34 -6.58 -2.74
CA GLY A 78 -5.14 -5.39 -3.01
C GLY A 78 -4.28 -4.16 -3.23
N SER A 79 -3.25 -3.94 -2.39
CA SER A 79 -2.30 -2.83 -2.58
C SER A 79 -1.57 -2.92 -3.92
N TRP A 80 -1.09 -4.10 -4.30
CA TRP A 80 -0.37 -4.32 -5.56
C TRP A 80 -1.27 -4.14 -6.78
N LEU A 81 -2.45 -4.76 -6.77
CA LEU A 81 -3.42 -4.63 -7.86
C LEU A 81 -3.88 -3.18 -8.04
N LEU A 82 -4.07 -2.44 -6.94
CA LEU A 82 -4.43 -1.04 -7.00
C LEU A 82 -3.31 -0.16 -7.55
N MET A 83 -2.05 -0.39 -7.17
CA MET A 83 -0.90 0.31 -7.77
C MET A 83 -0.74 0.01 -9.25
N LEU A 84 -0.98 -1.24 -9.67
CA LEU A 84 -1.03 -1.59 -11.09
C LEU A 84 -2.16 -0.84 -11.80
N ALA A 85 -3.37 -0.82 -11.23
CA ALA A 85 -4.50 -0.11 -11.80
C ALA A 85 -4.24 1.41 -11.92
N MET A 86 -3.67 2.04 -10.90
CA MET A 86 -3.24 3.44 -10.95
C MET A 86 -2.19 3.68 -12.04
N SER A 87 -1.24 2.77 -12.19
CA SER A 87 -0.21 2.87 -13.24
C SER A 87 -0.81 2.79 -14.64
N PHE A 88 -1.70 1.81 -14.89
CA PHE A 88 -2.40 1.69 -16.17
C PHE A 88 -3.29 2.90 -16.44
N PHE A 89 -4.06 3.35 -15.44
CA PHE A 89 -4.92 4.52 -15.56
C PHE A 89 -4.11 5.78 -15.88
N GLY A 90 -3.00 6.00 -15.18
CA GLY A 90 -2.11 7.13 -15.43
C GLY A 90 -1.49 7.10 -16.83
N ILE A 91 -1.03 5.94 -17.30
CA ILE A 91 -0.48 5.81 -18.66
C ILE A 91 -1.57 6.05 -19.71
N PHE A 92 -2.75 5.48 -19.53
CA PHE A 92 -3.87 5.63 -20.47
C PHE A 92 -4.36 7.08 -20.56
N SER A 93 -4.48 7.76 -19.42
CA SER A 93 -4.90 9.16 -19.33
C SER A 93 -3.88 10.11 -19.96
N TYR A 94 -2.60 9.76 -19.94
CA TYR A 94 -1.56 10.55 -20.59
C TYR A 94 -1.57 10.41 -22.12
N LEU A 95 -1.98 9.25 -22.63
CA LEU A 95 -1.97 8.94 -24.07
C LEU A 95 -3.22 9.43 -24.82
N THR A 96 -4.28 9.77 -24.11
CA THR A 96 -5.59 10.16 -24.67
C THR A 96 -5.87 11.62 -24.43
#